data_AF-A0A941DKS8-F1
#
_entry.id   AF-A0A941DKS8-F1
#
_cell.length_a   1.000
_cell.length_b   1.000
_cell.length_c   1.000
_cell.angle_alpha   90.00
_cell.angle_beta   90.00
_cell.angle_gamma   90.00
#
_symmetry.space_group_name_H-M   'P 1'
#
loop_
_entity.id
_entity.type
_entity.pdbx_description
1 polymer ?
#
loop_
_entity_poly.entity_id
_entity_poly.type
_entity_poly.pdbx_seq_one_letter_code
_entity_poly.pdbx_strand_id
1 'polypeptide(L)'
;MVATTFIINNNQKLYTPEQIWVSFDGSMTTSDTVGGIACTDASWQSFQLSAMQAEVSLPYFSSNPLQYTFSLDNFNGRIYVNYGAAALTASPNPGQPGNVPYIVFEATVLPSNSSNIDLSYVDGISAAAGTMLRDATTGAALLATSVNPVSASPEIVSLVAAQVPDAVISNENGICRIMSASASPSSYHDWTALLAALQTSTSQTPLNIADYTSPATGLPAKSELNGVLFGYSGAPAITGQLSGFDQQQSYTLTATFQADLNPDSDPTLTSLEIPQGTAGVLMTGSGTVSGTFSIYITNAAMNAGTGIYGNNPAYVVVPSESTQGSAYATNGIYNDLSGRIVGDLMAGIVFGWSNSATNIADHAKNTNTNLYGMIFSADTVSGIKTGELFFLLSLAATQGKLSHWIGAGISNNPLEYDPYLYAVSQYTYAYASGFTDRLQGFANPDTYWYTSNPPAIPWNAQENFPLIGFVQLTLGATAIDYTIDYTVQANQAWQDTGLAVHADSKIKVEYLSGKWTADPYTNNGNLYGAAGCPGLIMTQPGYPSVDADLQANMGALMGRIGGEGGKVILIGDGPVSLPAGYSGNLELCINDDLKGHYGAGLTDNQGAVCVSIRLG
;
A
#
# COMPACT_ATOMS: atom_id res chain seq x y z
N MET A 1 -29.07 -6.85 10.04
CA MET A 1 -27.69 -6.77 9.49
C MET A 1 -27.28 -5.32 9.57
N VAL A 2 -26.03 -5.03 9.95
CA VAL A 2 -25.55 -3.66 10.12
C VAL A 2 -24.84 -3.28 8.82
N ALA A 3 -25.49 -2.46 8.01
CA ALA A 3 -24.84 -1.87 6.85
C ALA A 3 -23.70 -0.95 7.31
N THR A 4 -22.58 -0.94 6.60
CA THR A 4 -21.44 -0.08 6.92
C THR A 4 -21.72 1.33 6.45
N THR A 5 -21.64 2.30 7.36
CA THR A 5 -21.81 3.73 7.05
C THR A 5 -20.51 4.32 6.49
N PHE A 6 -20.62 5.03 5.37
CA PHE A 6 -19.55 5.78 4.74
C PHE A 6 -19.86 7.28 4.75
N ILE A 7 -18.85 8.09 5.05
CA ILE A 7 -18.92 9.55 5.13
C ILE A 7 -17.95 10.16 4.14
N ILE A 8 -18.42 11.05 3.27
CA ILE A 8 -17.58 11.77 2.31
C ILE A 8 -17.29 13.18 2.83
N ASN A 9 -16.02 13.44 3.14
CA ASN A 9 -15.51 14.76 3.49
C ASN A 9 -15.00 15.47 2.24
N ASN A 10 -15.72 16.49 1.79
CA ASN A 10 -15.36 17.27 0.61
C ASN A 10 -14.43 18.45 0.97
N ASN A 11 -13.11 18.21 0.98
CA ASN A 11 -12.09 19.21 1.30
C ASN A 11 -11.55 19.96 0.08
N GLN A 12 -11.72 19.41 -1.13
CA GLN A 12 -11.39 20.13 -2.36
C GLN A 12 -12.28 21.37 -2.53
N LYS A 13 -11.79 22.36 -3.27
CA LYS A 13 -12.45 23.67 -3.46
C LYS A 13 -12.76 24.01 -4.92
N LEU A 14 -12.43 23.12 -5.84
CA LEU A 14 -12.50 23.35 -7.28
C LEU A 14 -13.89 23.07 -7.86
N TYR A 15 -14.62 22.12 -7.27
CA TYR A 15 -15.93 21.67 -7.72
C TYR A 15 -16.96 21.83 -6.60
N THR A 16 -18.14 22.32 -6.93
CA THR A 16 -19.27 22.30 -5.99
C THR A 16 -19.81 20.88 -5.84
N PRO A 17 -20.53 20.54 -4.75
CA PRO A 17 -21.15 19.23 -4.58
C PRO A 17 -22.06 18.78 -5.74
N GLU A 18 -22.64 19.71 -6.51
CA GLU A 18 -23.47 19.40 -7.69
C GLU A 18 -22.63 18.99 -8.91
N GLN A 19 -21.34 19.31 -8.91
CA GLN A 19 -20.37 18.97 -9.96
C GLN A 19 -19.50 17.76 -9.60
N ILE A 20 -19.81 17.09 -8.48
CA ILE A 20 -19.15 15.89 -8.02
C ILE A 20 -20.16 14.76 -8.08
N TRP A 21 -19.75 13.66 -8.68
CA TRP A 21 -20.58 12.47 -8.85
C TRP A 21 -19.91 11.29 -8.18
N VAL A 22 -20.72 10.47 -7.50
CA VAL A 22 -20.31 9.22 -6.88
C VAL A 22 -21.03 8.09 -7.61
N SER A 23 -20.27 7.23 -8.26
CA SER A 23 -20.76 6.11 -9.05
C SER A 23 -20.34 4.78 -8.42
N PHE A 24 -21.28 3.85 -8.32
CA PHE A 24 -21.08 2.53 -7.75
C PHE A 24 -21.07 1.50 -8.89
N ASP A 25 -20.00 0.72 -8.97
CA ASP A 25 -19.80 -0.39 -9.90
C ASP A 25 -19.72 -1.68 -9.10
N GLY A 26 -20.86 -2.34 -8.93
CA GLY A 26 -21.02 -3.46 -8.03
C GLY A 26 -22.49 -3.73 -7.75
N SER A 27 -22.79 -4.91 -7.24
CA SER A 27 -24.17 -5.30 -6.93
C SER A 27 -24.68 -4.53 -5.71
N MET A 28 -25.33 -3.39 -5.95
CA MET A 28 -26.12 -2.73 -4.91
C MET A 28 -27.51 -3.34 -4.82
N THR A 29 -28.07 -3.30 -3.61
CA THR A 29 -29.39 -3.85 -3.30
C THR A 29 -30.25 -2.81 -2.58
N THR A 30 -31.53 -3.12 -2.40
CA THR A 30 -32.46 -2.27 -1.64
C THR A 30 -32.11 -2.08 -0.15
N SER A 31 -31.15 -2.82 0.42
CA SER A 31 -30.62 -2.57 1.77
C SER A 31 -29.52 -1.50 1.80
N ASP A 32 -28.94 -1.16 0.66
CA ASP A 32 -27.99 -0.05 0.53
C ASP A 32 -28.73 1.28 0.50
N THR A 33 -28.09 2.33 1.01
CA THR A 33 -28.66 3.67 1.00
C THR A 33 -27.66 4.72 0.54
N VAL A 34 -28.12 5.72 -0.21
CA VAL A 34 -27.35 6.89 -0.63
C VAL A 34 -28.15 8.13 -0.27
N GLY A 35 -27.62 9.01 0.58
CA GLY A 35 -28.36 10.17 1.07
C GLY A 35 -29.68 9.82 1.75
N GLY A 36 -29.74 8.65 2.42
CA GLY A 36 -30.96 8.15 3.07
C GLY A 36 -32.02 7.58 2.11
N ILE A 37 -31.73 7.49 0.81
CA ILE A 37 -32.60 6.88 -0.20
C ILE A 37 -32.11 5.45 -0.46
N ALA A 38 -33.03 4.48 -0.46
CA ALA A 38 -32.70 3.10 -0.80
C ALA A 38 -32.25 2.98 -2.27
N CYS A 39 -31.18 2.22 -2.49
CA CYS A 39 -30.68 1.93 -3.83
C CYS A 39 -31.61 0.98 -4.59
N THR A 40 -31.41 0.91 -5.91
CA THR A 40 -32.08 -0.10 -6.76
C THR A 40 -31.18 -1.31 -6.96
N ASP A 41 -31.75 -2.46 -7.35
CA ASP A 41 -30.97 -3.64 -7.71
C ASP A 41 -30.35 -3.42 -9.11
N ALA A 42 -29.16 -2.81 -9.15
CA ALA A 42 -28.44 -2.52 -10.38
C ALA A 42 -26.92 -2.56 -10.16
N SER A 43 -26.20 -3.05 -11.17
CA SER A 43 -24.73 -3.16 -11.15
C SER A 43 -24.01 -1.82 -11.32
N TRP A 44 -24.72 -0.79 -11.80
CA TRP A 44 -24.19 0.56 -11.96
C TRP A 44 -25.22 1.62 -11.56
N GLN A 45 -24.87 2.49 -10.60
CA GLN A 45 -25.68 3.63 -10.21
C GLN A 45 -24.81 4.85 -9.92
N SER A 46 -25.34 6.05 -10.12
CA SER A 46 -24.57 7.29 -9.94
C SER A 46 -25.41 8.37 -9.30
N PHE A 47 -24.82 9.10 -8.35
CA PHE A 47 -25.48 10.11 -7.55
C PHE A 47 -24.62 11.37 -7.51
N GLN A 48 -25.25 12.55 -7.55
CA GLN A 48 -24.54 13.79 -7.25
C GLN A 48 -24.21 13.84 -5.77
N LEU A 49 -23.04 14.33 -5.41
CA LEU A 49 -22.63 14.45 -4.00
C LEU A 49 -23.62 15.31 -3.20
N SER A 50 -24.17 16.37 -3.81
CA SER A 50 -25.22 17.20 -3.21
C SER A 50 -26.48 16.41 -2.83
N ALA A 51 -26.81 15.35 -3.57
CA ALA A 51 -27.96 14.48 -3.30
C ALA A 51 -27.68 13.43 -2.22
N MET A 52 -26.42 13.25 -1.80
CA MET A 52 -26.02 12.29 -0.77
C MET A 52 -26.13 12.85 0.66
N GLN A 53 -26.66 14.06 0.82
CA GLN A 53 -26.72 14.71 2.12
C GLN A 53 -27.86 14.14 2.98
N ALA A 54 -27.54 13.51 4.11
CA ALA A 54 -28.53 12.96 5.03
C ALA A 54 -28.06 12.99 6.49
N GLU A 55 -29.01 12.85 7.41
CA GLU A 55 -28.71 12.76 8.84
C GLU A 55 -28.06 11.41 9.19
N VAL A 56 -26.95 11.47 9.90
CA VAL A 56 -26.21 10.30 10.41
C VAL A 56 -26.43 10.18 11.90
N SER A 57 -26.95 9.04 12.34
CA SER A 57 -27.36 8.79 13.74
C SER A 57 -26.23 8.31 14.66
N LEU A 58 -24.97 8.35 14.22
CA LEU A 58 -23.83 7.96 15.03
C LEU A 58 -23.51 9.06 16.07
N PRO A 59 -23.13 8.71 17.33
CA PRO A 59 -22.93 9.69 18.39
C PRO A 59 -21.92 10.80 18.07
N TYR A 60 -20.86 10.48 17.32
CA TYR A 60 -19.87 11.46 16.86
C TYR A 60 -20.50 12.62 16.08
N PHE A 61 -21.52 12.36 15.27
CA PHE A 61 -22.21 13.37 14.46
C PHE A 61 -23.39 14.04 15.17
N SER A 62 -23.64 13.77 16.46
CA SER A 62 -24.79 14.31 17.20
C SER A 62 -24.90 15.85 17.18
N SER A 63 -23.76 16.56 17.08
CA SER A 63 -23.72 18.03 16.99
C SER A 63 -23.79 18.58 15.56
N ASN A 64 -23.53 17.74 14.56
CA ASN A 64 -23.61 18.07 13.14
C ASN A 64 -24.06 16.82 12.35
N PRO A 65 -25.36 16.47 12.41
CA PRO A 65 -25.84 15.19 11.91
C PRO A 65 -25.85 15.11 10.38
N LEU A 66 -25.89 16.25 9.70
CA LEU A 66 -26.07 16.31 8.26
C LEU A 66 -24.74 16.10 7.54
N GLN A 67 -24.56 14.95 6.90
CA GLN A 67 -23.31 14.53 6.25
C GLN A 67 -23.56 14.07 4.81
N TYR A 68 -22.55 14.12 3.94
CA TYR A 68 -22.58 13.37 2.68
C TYR A 68 -22.33 11.91 2.99
N THR A 69 -23.36 11.07 2.89
CA THR A 69 -23.33 9.72 3.43
C THR A 69 -23.96 8.71 2.49
N PHE A 70 -23.43 7.50 2.55
CA PHE A 70 -24.05 6.31 2.00
C PHE A 70 -23.80 5.13 2.93
N SER A 71 -24.52 4.03 2.74
CA SER A 71 -24.37 2.81 3.53
C SER A 71 -24.44 1.61 2.62
N LEU A 72 -23.49 0.68 2.80
CA LEU A 72 -23.36 -0.53 1.99
C LEU A 72 -23.52 -1.80 2.84
N ASP A 73 -24.18 -2.82 2.30
CA ASP A 73 -24.39 -4.14 2.89
C ASP A 73 -24.14 -5.23 1.85
N ASN A 74 -23.19 -6.13 2.13
CA ASN A 74 -22.78 -7.21 1.22
C ASN A 74 -22.33 -6.71 -0.17
N PHE A 75 -21.71 -5.54 -0.22
CA PHE A 75 -21.21 -4.92 -1.45
C PHE A 75 -19.82 -5.45 -1.83
N ASN A 76 -19.60 -5.73 -3.10
CA ASN A 76 -18.28 -5.99 -3.66
C ASN A 76 -18.19 -5.26 -5.00
N GLY A 77 -17.26 -4.31 -5.10
CA GLY A 77 -17.13 -3.49 -6.29
C GLY A 77 -16.27 -2.25 -6.11
N ARG A 78 -16.43 -1.30 -7.03
CA ARG A 78 -15.73 -0.01 -7.05
C ARG A 78 -16.67 1.15 -6.82
N ILE A 79 -16.14 2.19 -6.18
CA ILE A 79 -16.78 3.47 -5.95
C ILE A 79 -15.93 4.52 -6.65
N TYR A 80 -16.47 5.08 -7.74
CA TYR A 80 -15.84 6.14 -8.50
C TYR A 80 -16.33 7.49 -8.00
N VAL A 81 -15.41 8.44 -7.81
CA VAL A 81 -15.74 9.85 -7.58
C VAL A 81 -15.23 10.66 -8.75
N ASN A 82 -16.12 11.17 -9.60
CA ASN A 82 -15.75 11.94 -10.79
C ASN A 82 -16.14 13.41 -10.68
N TYR A 83 -15.34 14.28 -11.30
CA TYR A 83 -15.52 15.74 -11.27
C TYR A 83 -15.97 16.24 -12.64
N GLY A 84 -17.12 16.92 -12.71
CA GLY A 84 -17.62 17.51 -13.95
C GLY A 84 -19.13 17.64 -14.03
N ALA A 85 -19.59 18.03 -15.22
CA ALA A 85 -21.01 18.32 -15.49
C ALA A 85 -21.90 17.07 -15.55
N ALA A 86 -21.33 15.87 -15.68
CA ALA A 86 -22.07 14.63 -15.85
C ALA A 86 -21.43 13.46 -15.08
N ALA A 87 -22.28 12.51 -14.68
CA ALA A 87 -21.86 11.23 -14.13
C ALA A 87 -21.09 10.41 -15.17
N LEU A 88 -20.24 9.51 -14.67
CA LEU A 88 -19.77 8.38 -15.46
C LEU A 88 -20.96 7.48 -15.84
N THR A 89 -21.01 7.03 -17.10
CA THR A 89 -22.08 6.16 -17.61
C THR A 89 -21.76 4.68 -17.49
N ALA A 90 -20.50 4.35 -17.24
CA ALA A 90 -19.98 3.00 -17.05
C ALA A 90 -18.61 3.09 -16.36
N SER A 91 -18.11 1.93 -15.91
CA SER A 91 -16.75 1.79 -15.37
C SER A 91 -15.73 2.30 -16.39
N PRO A 92 -14.87 3.27 -16.03
CA PRO A 92 -13.79 3.73 -16.91
C PRO A 92 -12.89 2.55 -17.32
N ASN A 93 -12.52 2.48 -18.60
CA ASN A 93 -11.53 1.50 -19.06
C ASN A 93 -10.13 2.02 -18.70
N PRO A 94 -9.34 1.35 -17.85
CA PRO A 94 -8.01 1.83 -17.46
C PRO A 94 -7.05 2.13 -18.63
N GLY A 95 -7.16 1.37 -19.73
CA GLY A 95 -6.34 1.59 -20.94
C GLY A 95 -6.88 2.68 -21.87
N GLN A 96 -8.15 3.10 -21.70
CA GLN A 96 -8.79 4.18 -22.45
C GLN A 96 -9.74 4.99 -21.56
N PRO A 97 -9.23 5.63 -20.51
CA PRO A 97 -10.09 5.99 -19.40
C PRO A 97 -10.85 7.31 -19.59
N GLY A 98 -10.75 7.91 -20.79
CA GLY A 98 -11.48 9.11 -21.17
C GLY A 98 -10.97 10.41 -20.54
N ASN A 99 -11.68 11.50 -20.81
CA ASN A 99 -11.29 12.87 -20.43
C ASN A 99 -11.87 13.33 -19.08
N VAL A 100 -12.67 12.50 -18.42
CA VAL A 100 -13.32 12.85 -17.16
C VAL A 100 -12.38 12.46 -16.01
N PRO A 101 -11.95 13.39 -15.15
CA PRO A 101 -11.15 13.08 -13.98
C PRO A 101 -11.97 12.34 -12.92
N TYR A 102 -11.39 11.29 -12.35
CA TYR A 102 -12.00 10.49 -11.29
C TYR A 102 -10.99 9.94 -10.28
N ILE A 103 -11.52 9.52 -9.13
CA ILE A 103 -10.86 8.77 -8.06
C ILE A 103 -11.59 7.43 -7.91
N VAL A 104 -10.89 6.36 -7.54
CA VAL A 104 -11.47 5.02 -7.34
C VAL A 104 -11.22 4.56 -5.91
N PHE A 105 -12.24 4.01 -5.27
CA PHE A 105 -12.12 3.21 -4.06
C PHE A 105 -12.64 1.81 -4.36
N GLU A 106 -11.94 0.74 -3.95
CA GLU A 106 -12.41 -0.64 -4.16
C GLU A 106 -12.85 -1.21 -2.81
N ALA A 107 -14.15 -1.45 -2.66
CA ALA A 107 -14.75 -1.80 -1.37
C ALA A 107 -15.31 -3.23 -1.40
N THR A 108 -14.94 -4.02 -0.40
CA THR A 108 -15.63 -5.27 -0.06
C THR A 108 -16.25 -5.13 1.32
N VAL A 109 -17.58 -5.04 1.38
CA VAL A 109 -18.34 -4.88 2.62
C VAL A 109 -19.09 -6.16 2.91
N LEU A 110 -18.73 -6.87 3.97
CA LEU A 110 -19.35 -8.14 4.36
C LEU A 110 -20.01 -8.02 5.75
N PRO A 111 -21.30 -8.41 5.92
CA PRO A 111 -22.04 -8.20 7.17
C PRO A 111 -21.62 -9.07 8.36
N SER A 112 -20.85 -10.15 8.13
CA SER A 112 -20.37 -11.06 9.19
C SER A 112 -18.91 -11.48 9.07
N ASN A 113 -18.18 -10.93 8.10
CA ASN A 113 -16.79 -11.28 7.78
C ASN A 113 -15.92 -10.02 7.74
N SER A 114 -14.62 -10.21 7.51
CA SER A 114 -13.68 -9.10 7.28
C SER A 114 -14.10 -8.33 6.04
N SER A 115 -14.34 -7.04 6.20
CA SER A 115 -14.55 -6.06 5.14
C SER A 115 -13.25 -5.33 4.86
N ASN A 116 -13.07 -4.81 3.64
CA ASN A 116 -11.92 -4.00 3.27
C ASN A 116 -12.29 -2.85 2.32
N ILE A 117 -11.42 -1.85 2.27
CA ILE A 117 -11.46 -0.77 1.30
C ILE A 117 -10.05 -0.31 1.01
N ASP A 118 -9.75 -0.09 -0.25
CA ASP A 118 -8.53 0.56 -0.68
C ASP A 118 -8.87 1.81 -1.51
N LEU A 119 -7.96 2.80 -1.45
CA LEU A 119 -7.95 3.93 -2.35
C LEU A 119 -6.98 3.60 -3.49
N SER A 120 -7.53 3.46 -4.70
CA SER A 120 -6.78 3.05 -5.87
C SER A 120 -6.46 4.26 -6.73
N TYR A 121 -5.17 4.61 -6.79
CA TYR A 121 -4.64 5.61 -7.74
C TYR A 121 -4.16 4.98 -9.05
N VAL A 122 -4.48 3.72 -9.22
CA VAL A 122 -3.65 2.88 -10.06
C VAL A 122 -4.06 2.98 -11.53
N ASP A 123 -5.32 3.31 -11.82
CA ASP A 123 -5.80 3.74 -13.16
C ASP A 123 -5.41 5.19 -13.53
N GLY A 124 -4.81 5.90 -12.58
CA GLY A 124 -4.39 7.29 -12.71
C GLY A 124 -4.77 8.14 -11.49
N ILE A 125 -4.06 9.26 -11.34
CA ILE A 125 -4.36 10.24 -10.30
C ILE A 125 -5.07 11.40 -10.95
N SER A 126 -6.25 11.75 -10.44
CA SER A 126 -6.94 12.98 -10.83
C SER A 126 -6.88 14.04 -9.74
N ALA A 127 -7.04 13.64 -8.49
CA ALA A 127 -6.99 14.53 -7.33
C ALA A 127 -6.54 13.74 -6.09
N ALA A 128 -6.04 14.46 -5.08
CA ALA A 128 -5.77 13.87 -3.78
C ALA A 128 -7.07 13.39 -3.12
N ALA A 129 -7.00 12.24 -2.47
CA ALA A 129 -8.04 11.68 -1.60
C ALA A 129 -7.41 10.84 -0.49
N GLY A 130 -8.22 10.36 0.45
CA GLY A 130 -7.81 9.44 1.50
C GLY A 130 -8.96 8.65 2.08
N THR A 131 -8.65 7.54 2.75
CA THR A 131 -9.60 6.69 3.49
C THR A 131 -9.18 6.60 4.96
N MET A 132 -10.15 6.44 5.86
CA MET A 132 -9.89 6.24 7.30
C MET A 132 -11.06 5.55 7.99
N LEU A 133 -10.78 4.60 8.88
CA LEU A 133 -11.79 4.06 9.80
C LEU A 133 -11.90 4.94 11.03
N ARG A 134 -13.13 5.14 11.52
CA ARG A 134 -13.37 5.97 12.70
C ARG A 134 -14.30 5.33 13.71
N ASP A 135 -14.04 5.66 14.97
CA ASP A 135 -14.88 5.28 16.10
C ASP A 135 -16.22 6.03 16.06
N ALA A 136 -17.32 5.32 16.32
CA ALA A 136 -18.68 5.86 16.21
C ALA A 136 -18.97 6.97 17.22
N THR A 137 -18.25 6.97 18.35
CA THR A 137 -18.54 7.83 19.50
C THR A 137 -17.66 9.06 19.50
N THR A 138 -16.36 8.87 19.28
CA THR A 138 -15.32 9.87 19.40
C THR A 138 -14.87 10.44 18.06
N GLY A 139 -15.11 9.72 16.96
CA GLY A 139 -14.56 10.02 15.64
C GLY A 139 -13.04 9.89 15.57
N ALA A 140 -12.40 9.34 16.60
CA ALA A 140 -10.97 9.04 16.59
C ALA A 140 -10.66 8.08 15.45
N ALA A 141 -9.49 8.27 14.82
CA ALA A 141 -8.98 7.36 13.82
C ALA A 141 -8.77 5.98 14.45
N LEU A 142 -9.40 4.95 13.88
CA LEU A 142 -9.16 3.57 14.23
C LEU A 142 -7.99 3.10 13.37
N LEU A 143 -6.81 3.08 13.96
CA LEU A 143 -5.67 2.42 13.35
C LEU A 143 -5.96 0.91 13.40
N ALA A 144 -6.21 0.31 12.23
CA ALA A 144 -5.86 -1.11 12.15
C ALA A 144 -4.34 -1.20 12.33
N THR A 145 -3.91 -2.35 12.82
CA THR A 145 -2.51 -2.70 13.08
C THR A 145 -1.60 -2.25 11.94
N SER A 146 -0.31 -2.02 12.24
CA SER A 146 0.86 -1.49 11.48
C SER A 146 0.92 -1.54 9.94
N VAL A 147 -0.20 -1.51 9.24
CA VAL A 147 -0.41 -1.95 7.87
C VAL A 147 -1.32 -0.97 7.13
N ASN A 148 -2.07 -0.09 7.81
CA ASN A 148 -2.95 0.92 7.19
C ASN A 148 -2.25 2.30 7.09
N PRO A 149 -1.61 2.67 5.96
CA PRO A 149 -1.19 4.05 5.75
C PRO A 149 -2.40 4.95 5.50
N VAL A 150 -2.42 6.11 6.14
CA VAL A 150 -3.34 7.21 5.77
C VAL A 150 -2.78 7.85 4.50
N SER A 151 -3.13 7.32 3.33
CA SER A 151 -2.61 7.79 2.05
C SER A 151 -3.37 9.02 1.55
N ALA A 152 -3.12 10.18 2.16
CA ALA A 152 -3.48 11.47 1.57
C ALA A 152 -2.26 12.41 1.60
N SER A 153 -1.29 12.21 0.71
CA SER A 153 -0.26 13.23 0.51
C SER A 153 -0.88 14.43 -0.21
N PRO A 154 -0.89 15.65 0.37
CA PRO A 154 -1.34 16.86 -0.30
C PRO A 154 -0.60 17.13 -1.62
N GLU A 155 0.63 16.61 -1.72
CA GLU A 155 1.54 16.82 -2.84
C GLU A 155 1.50 15.68 -3.87
N ILE A 156 0.64 14.68 -3.72
CA ILE A 156 0.66 13.48 -4.57
C ILE A 156 0.59 13.84 -6.06
N VAL A 157 -0.30 14.76 -6.44
CA VAL A 157 -0.46 15.21 -7.83
C VAL A 157 0.82 15.87 -8.35
N SER A 158 1.46 16.73 -7.55
CA SER A 158 2.70 17.43 -7.93
C SER A 158 3.91 16.51 -7.99
N LEU A 159 4.01 15.54 -7.06
CA LEU A 159 5.09 14.55 -7.04
C LEU A 159 5.04 13.66 -8.27
N VAL A 160 3.84 13.26 -8.69
CA VAL A 160 3.66 12.43 -9.88
C VAL A 160 3.88 13.24 -11.16
N ALA A 161 3.35 14.46 -11.25
CA ALA A 161 3.55 15.31 -12.42
C ALA A 161 5.03 15.61 -12.70
N ALA A 162 5.86 15.73 -11.66
CA ALA A 162 7.31 15.94 -11.81
C ALA A 162 8.07 14.71 -12.34
N GLN A 163 7.49 13.50 -12.19
CA GLN A 163 8.13 12.23 -12.53
C GLN A 163 7.62 11.63 -13.84
N VAL A 164 6.50 12.12 -14.39
CA VAL A 164 5.89 11.63 -15.63
C VAL A 164 5.92 12.74 -16.69
N PRO A 165 6.96 12.79 -17.55
CA PRO A 165 7.26 13.94 -18.40
C PRO A 165 6.17 14.32 -19.42
N ASP A 166 5.28 13.38 -19.77
CA ASP A 166 4.25 13.52 -20.81
C ASP A 166 2.82 13.21 -20.31
N ALA A 167 2.50 13.45 -19.03
CA ALA A 167 1.17 13.17 -18.47
C ALA A 167 0.06 14.00 -19.15
N VAL A 168 -0.86 13.30 -19.82
CA VAL A 168 -1.92 13.87 -20.67
C VAL A 168 -3.20 14.17 -19.88
N ILE A 169 -3.71 15.38 -20.09
CA ILE A 169 -4.95 16.04 -19.61
C ILE A 169 -4.85 16.78 -18.26
N SER A 170 -4.35 18.01 -18.32
CA SER A 170 -4.81 19.08 -17.43
C SER A 170 -6.20 19.53 -17.88
N ASN A 171 -7.20 19.51 -16.98
CA ASN A 171 -8.33 20.40 -17.19
C ASN A 171 -7.94 21.83 -16.76
N GLU A 172 -8.66 22.83 -17.26
CA GLU A 172 -8.37 24.25 -17.00
C GLU A 172 -8.43 24.65 -15.51
N ASN A 173 -8.87 23.74 -14.63
CA ASN A 173 -9.18 24.00 -13.22
C ASN A 173 -8.21 23.35 -12.23
N GLY A 174 -7.07 22.80 -12.66
CA GLY A 174 -6.03 22.30 -11.75
C GLY A 174 -6.25 20.87 -11.23
N ILE A 175 -7.20 20.12 -11.81
CA ILE A 175 -7.24 18.66 -11.73
C ILE A 175 -6.53 18.13 -12.97
N CYS A 176 -5.36 17.53 -12.75
CA CYS A 176 -4.60 16.86 -13.79
C CYS A 176 -4.87 15.37 -13.68
N ARG A 177 -5.33 14.77 -14.77
CA ARG A 177 -5.34 13.33 -14.89
C ARG A 177 -3.94 12.89 -15.27
N ILE A 178 -3.24 12.22 -14.36
CA ILE A 178 -1.97 11.58 -14.67
C ILE A 178 -2.28 10.13 -15.01
N MET A 179 -2.21 9.84 -16.31
CA MET A 179 -2.39 8.50 -16.85
C MET A 179 -1.39 7.54 -16.21
N SER A 180 -1.82 6.35 -15.81
CA SER A 180 -0.88 5.34 -15.37
C SER A 180 0.02 4.91 -16.53
N ALA A 181 1.16 4.29 -16.22
CA ALA A 181 2.15 3.90 -17.22
C ALA A 181 1.55 3.06 -18.36
N SER A 182 0.40 2.40 -18.14
CA SER A 182 -0.40 1.65 -19.14
C SER A 182 -0.85 2.48 -20.34
N ALA A 183 -1.07 3.78 -20.15
CA ALA A 183 -1.81 4.58 -21.11
C ALA A 183 -0.99 5.65 -21.84
N SER A 184 0.28 5.89 -21.47
CA SER A 184 1.22 6.65 -22.30
C SER A 184 2.65 6.63 -21.73
N PRO A 185 3.69 6.58 -22.59
CA PRO A 185 3.68 6.25 -24.03
C PRO A 185 3.65 4.74 -24.31
N SER A 186 3.15 4.38 -25.50
CA SER A 186 3.04 3.01 -26.05
C SER A 186 4.35 2.20 -26.04
N SER A 187 5.50 2.85 -25.86
CA SER A 187 6.81 2.20 -25.74
C SER A 187 7.01 1.44 -24.43
N TYR A 188 6.19 1.69 -23.39
CA TYR A 188 6.34 1.02 -22.09
C TYR A 188 5.57 -0.31 -21.97
N HIS A 189 4.66 -0.61 -22.91
CA HIS A 189 3.82 -1.84 -22.92
C HIS A 189 4.04 -2.71 -24.15
N ASP A 190 5.05 -2.41 -24.96
CA ASP A 190 5.47 -3.32 -26.03
C ASP A 190 6.42 -4.37 -25.45
N TRP A 191 5.83 -5.46 -24.96
CA TRP A 191 6.57 -6.59 -24.43
C TRP A 191 7.19 -7.46 -25.53
N THR A 192 6.99 -7.14 -26.82
CA THR A 192 7.32 -8.05 -27.93
C THR A 192 8.77 -8.53 -27.90
N ALA A 193 9.73 -7.63 -27.66
CA ALA A 193 11.14 -7.99 -27.60
C ALA A 193 11.45 -8.89 -26.39
N LEU A 194 10.85 -8.59 -25.23
CA LEU A 194 11.00 -9.41 -24.03
C LEU A 194 10.34 -10.78 -24.22
N LEU A 195 9.10 -10.83 -24.70
CA LEU A 195 8.34 -12.06 -24.94
C LEU A 195 9.07 -12.99 -25.92
N ALA A 196 9.68 -12.46 -26.98
CA ALA A 196 10.50 -13.25 -27.90
C ALA A 196 11.76 -13.84 -27.21
N ALA A 197 12.41 -13.08 -26.33
CA ALA A 197 13.52 -13.58 -25.52
C ALA A 197 13.05 -14.66 -24.54
N LEU A 198 11.89 -14.44 -23.88
CA LEU A 198 11.26 -15.36 -22.95
C LEU A 198 10.81 -16.66 -23.62
N GLN A 199 10.31 -16.62 -24.86
CA GLN A 199 9.99 -17.81 -25.65
C GLN A 199 11.22 -18.69 -25.85
N THR A 200 12.37 -18.08 -26.11
CA THR A 200 13.62 -18.82 -26.32
C THR A 200 14.13 -19.43 -25.00
N SER A 201 14.14 -18.66 -23.92
CA SER A 201 14.68 -19.11 -22.63
C SER A 201 13.77 -20.12 -21.92
N THR A 202 12.48 -19.86 -21.85
CA THR A 202 11.55 -20.69 -21.07
C THR A 202 11.25 -22.04 -21.72
N SER A 203 11.45 -22.17 -23.03
CA SER A 203 11.47 -23.48 -23.71
C SER A 203 12.57 -24.41 -23.19
N GLN A 204 13.65 -23.86 -22.63
CA GLN A 204 14.76 -24.62 -22.06
C GLN A 204 14.68 -24.69 -20.54
N THR A 205 14.17 -23.64 -19.90
CA THR A 205 14.06 -23.54 -18.44
C THR A 205 12.78 -22.80 -18.06
N PRO A 206 11.67 -23.53 -17.80
CA PRO A 206 10.41 -22.92 -17.41
C PRO A 206 10.54 -22.04 -16.16
N LEU A 207 9.71 -21.00 -16.09
CA LEU A 207 9.60 -20.13 -14.93
C LEU A 207 8.87 -20.84 -13.79
N ASN A 208 9.44 -20.87 -12.59
CA ASN A 208 8.72 -21.37 -11.42
C ASN A 208 7.87 -20.25 -10.79
N ILE A 209 6.57 -20.48 -10.65
CA ILE A 209 5.62 -19.63 -9.95
C ILE A 209 5.12 -20.42 -8.75
N ALA A 210 5.22 -19.87 -7.54
CA ALA A 210 4.73 -20.55 -6.35
C ALA A 210 4.23 -19.54 -5.33
N ASP A 211 3.35 -19.98 -4.43
CA ASP A 211 3.07 -19.25 -3.21
C ASP A 211 4.36 -19.11 -2.39
N TYR A 212 4.55 -17.95 -1.74
CA TYR A 212 5.80 -17.70 -1.02
C TYR A 212 5.86 -18.50 0.29
N THR A 213 7.08 -18.78 0.74
CA THR A 213 7.41 -19.06 2.15
C THR A 213 8.47 -18.05 2.57
N SER A 214 8.37 -17.48 3.78
CA SER A 214 9.43 -16.59 4.28
C SER A 214 10.79 -17.29 4.22
N PRO A 215 11.86 -16.62 3.74
CA PRO A 215 13.21 -17.18 3.80
C PRO A 215 13.54 -17.61 5.24
N ALA A 216 13.98 -18.85 5.42
CA ALA A 216 14.19 -19.45 6.75
C ALA A 216 15.34 -18.83 7.57
N THR A 217 16.08 -17.86 7.01
CA THR A 217 17.28 -17.29 7.62
C THR A 217 17.36 -15.79 7.39
N GLY A 218 17.47 -15.01 8.47
CA GLY A 218 17.85 -13.58 8.43
C GLY A 218 16.73 -12.58 8.72
N LEU A 219 15.48 -13.01 8.86
CA LEU A 219 14.39 -12.15 9.29
C LEU A 219 14.19 -12.27 10.82
N PRO A 220 14.00 -11.17 11.56
CA PRO A 220 13.63 -11.18 12.97
C PRO A 220 12.29 -11.90 13.17
N ALA A 221 12.16 -12.61 14.30
CA ALA A 221 10.97 -13.40 14.64
C ALA A 221 9.63 -12.61 14.67
N LYS A 222 9.67 -11.27 14.76
CA LYS A 222 8.47 -10.41 14.71
C LYS A 222 8.02 -10.09 13.27
N SER A 223 8.84 -10.45 12.29
CA SER A 223 8.68 -10.20 10.84
C SER A 223 8.74 -11.50 10.03
N GLU A 224 9.05 -12.63 10.67
CA GLU A 224 8.68 -13.95 10.17
C GLU A 224 7.15 -14.02 10.13
N LEU A 225 6.58 -13.80 8.95
CA LEU A 225 5.19 -14.11 8.66
C LEU A 225 5.03 -15.63 8.58
N ASN A 226 5.24 -16.30 9.71
CA ASN A 226 5.17 -17.75 9.81
C ASN A 226 3.71 -18.17 9.65
N GLY A 227 3.36 -18.73 8.49
CA GLY A 227 1.99 -19.16 8.19
C GLY A 227 1.09 -18.09 7.58
N VAL A 228 1.61 -16.93 7.15
CA VAL A 228 0.85 -16.10 6.21
C VAL A 228 0.95 -16.78 4.86
N LEU A 229 -0.14 -17.38 4.39
CA LEU A 229 -0.31 -17.77 3.00
C LEU A 229 -0.73 -16.51 2.25
N PHE A 230 0.09 -16.02 1.31
CA PHE A 230 -0.38 -15.04 0.30
C PHE A 230 -1.28 -15.71 -0.76
N GLY A 231 -1.74 -16.94 -0.51
CA GLY A 231 -2.96 -17.46 -1.08
C GLY A 231 -4.13 -17.08 -0.18
N TYR A 232 -4.84 -16.01 -0.49
CA TYR A 232 -6.19 -15.84 0.02
C TYR A 232 -7.16 -15.60 -1.14
N SER A 233 -8.10 -16.53 -1.29
CA SER A 233 -9.43 -16.21 -1.79
C SER A 233 -10.42 -16.46 -0.68
N GLY A 234 -11.23 -15.43 -0.47
CA GLY A 234 -12.54 -15.44 0.16
C GLY A 234 -13.47 -14.50 -0.61
N ALA A 235 -13.17 -14.27 -1.90
CA ALA A 235 -14.06 -13.57 -2.79
C ALA A 235 -15.31 -14.43 -3.01
N PRO A 236 -16.51 -13.84 -3.12
CA PRO A 236 -17.71 -14.58 -3.48
C PRO A 236 -17.48 -15.36 -4.78
N ALA A 237 -17.95 -16.60 -4.82
CA ALA A 237 -17.88 -17.41 -6.03
C ALA A 237 -18.51 -16.66 -7.21
N ILE A 238 -17.73 -16.37 -8.24
CA ILE A 238 -18.24 -15.73 -9.47
C ILE A 238 -18.80 -16.79 -10.41
N THR A 239 -19.77 -16.39 -11.24
CA THR A 239 -20.38 -17.32 -12.21
C THR A 239 -19.32 -17.81 -13.20
N GLY A 240 -19.13 -19.13 -13.27
CA GLY A 240 -18.14 -19.77 -14.16
C GLY A 240 -16.78 -20.06 -13.52
N GLN A 241 -16.56 -19.67 -12.25
CA GLN A 241 -15.35 -19.98 -11.50
C GLN A 241 -15.22 -21.49 -11.22
N LEU A 242 -13.99 -22.01 -11.28
CA LEU A 242 -13.68 -23.40 -10.92
C LEU A 242 -13.80 -23.63 -9.42
N SER A 243 -14.06 -24.87 -9.03
CA SER A 243 -14.22 -25.24 -7.62
C SER A 243 -12.95 -24.96 -6.80
N GLY A 244 -13.12 -24.30 -5.64
CA GLY A 244 -12.04 -24.02 -4.69
C GLY A 244 -11.19 -22.79 -5.04
N PHE A 245 -11.38 -22.17 -6.20
CA PHE A 245 -10.68 -20.92 -6.57
C PHE A 245 -11.15 -19.71 -5.73
N ASP A 246 -12.21 -19.90 -4.95
CA ASP A 246 -12.76 -19.01 -3.93
C ASP A 246 -12.23 -19.33 -2.52
N GLN A 247 -11.39 -20.36 -2.35
CA GLN A 247 -10.77 -20.78 -1.08
C GLN A 247 -9.25 -20.53 -0.99
N GLN A 248 -8.79 -20.13 0.18
CA GLN A 248 -7.37 -20.03 0.54
C GLN A 248 -6.61 -21.34 0.30
N GLN A 249 -5.51 -21.26 -0.44
CA GLN A 249 -4.68 -22.40 -0.79
C GLN A 249 -3.26 -22.03 -1.23
N SER A 250 -2.35 -22.99 -1.15
CA SER A 250 -1.01 -22.93 -1.75
C SER A 250 -1.06 -23.34 -3.21
N TYR A 251 -0.10 -22.87 -4.01
CA TYR A 251 0.03 -23.27 -5.41
C TYR A 251 1.49 -23.37 -5.86
N THR A 252 1.73 -24.23 -6.84
CA THR A 252 3.01 -24.30 -7.55
C THR A 252 2.74 -24.57 -9.02
N LEU A 253 3.26 -23.69 -9.88
CA LEU A 253 3.11 -23.72 -11.32
C LEU A 253 4.44 -23.46 -12.02
N THR A 254 4.49 -23.86 -13.29
CA THR A 254 5.54 -23.47 -14.22
C THR A 254 4.97 -22.65 -15.36
N ALA A 255 5.59 -21.52 -15.71
CA ALA A 255 5.26 -20.71 -16.88
C ALA A 255 6.25 -20.98 -18.03
N THR A 256 5.70 -21.21 -19.22
CA THR A 256 6.46 -21.37 -20.47
C THR A 256 5.88 -20.46 -21.54
N PHE A 257 6.72 -19.64 -22.16
CA PHE A 257 6.35 -18.83 -23.31
C PHE A 257 6.50 -19.65 -24.59
N GLN A 258 5.45 -19.65 -25.39
CA GLN A 258 5.32 -20.52 -26.56
C GLN A 258 5.01 -19.68 -27.80
N ALA A 259 5.52 -20.15 -28.95
CA ALA A 259 5.17 -19.59 -30.25
C ALA A 259 3.75 -20.00 -30.68
N ASP A 260 3.23 -21.09 -30.12
CA ASP A 260 1.88 -21.60 -30.34
C ASP A 260 1.35 -22.23 -29.05
N LEU A 261 0.35 -21.60 -28.44
CA LEU A 261 -0.36 -22.09 -27.25
C LEU A 261 -1.37 -23.19 -27.57
N ASN A 262 -1.72 -23.37 -28.85
CA ASN A 262 -2.70 -24.37 -29.28
C ASN A 262 -2.17 -25.20 -30.48
N PRO A 263 -1.03 -25.90 -30.32
CA PRO A 263 -0.37 -26.61 -31.40
C PRO A 263 -1.23 -27.75 -31.99
N ASP A 264 -2.11 -28.33 -31.17
CA ASP A 264 -2.95 -29.47 -31.53
C ASP A 264 -4.34 -29.06 -32.04
N SER A 265 -4.62 -27.75 -32.17
CA SER A 265 -5.94 -27.23 -32.57
C SER A 265 -7.09 -27.69 -31.67
N ASP A 266 -6.89 -27.66 -30.36
CA ASP A 266 -7.93 -27.94 -29.36
C ASP A 266 -9.16 -27.03 -29.62
N PRO A 267 -10.36 -27.60 -29.82
CA PRO A 267 -11.56 -26.83 -30.11
C PRO A 267 -12.02 -25.97 -28.92
N THR A 268 -11.70 -26.36 -27.68
CA THR A 268 -11.99 -25.60 -26.46
C THR A 268 -11.19 -24.29 -26.46
N LEU A 269 -9.88 -24.37 -26.66
CA LEU A 269 -9.01 -23.20 -26.75
C LEU A 269 -9.39 -22.32 -27.95
N THR A 270 -9.71 -22.92 -29.10
CA THR A 270 -10.18 -22.20 -30.28
C THR A 270 -11.48 -21.42 -30.01
N SER A 271 -12.41 -22.01 -29.26
CA SER A 271 -13.67 -21.35 -28.88
C SER A 271 -13.49 -20.21 -27.89
N LEU A 272 -12.36 -20.18 -27.17
CA LEU A 272 -11.95 -19.14 -26.24
C LEU A 272 -10.90 -18.20 -26.86
N GLU A 273 -10.93 -18.06 -28.19
CA GLU A 273 -10.10 -17.12 -28.96
C GLU A 273 -8.58 -17.40 -28.92
N ILE A 274 -8.19 -18.66 -28.71
CA ILE A 274 -6.80 -19.14 -28.83
C ILE A 274 -6.72 -20.19 -29.96
N PRO A 275 -6.78 -19.78 -31.25
CA PRO A 275 -6.59 -20.70 -32.37
C PRO A 275 -5.12 -21.16 -32.49
N GLN A 276 -4.88 -22.20 -33.30
CA GLN A 276 -3.52 -22.65 -33.63
C GLN A 276 -2.65 -21.51 -34.18
N GLY A 277 -1.39 -21.47 -33.74
CA GLY A 277 -0.41 -20.43 -34.07
C GLY A 277 -0.46 -19.20 -33.15
N THR A 278 -1.28 -19.23 -32.09
CA THR A 278 -1.38 -18.10 -31.16
C THR A 278 -0.22 -18.13 -30.17
N ALA A 279 0.68 -17.15 -30.26
CA ALA A 279 1.79 -17.00 -29.32
C ALA A 279 1.33 -16.46 -27.95
N GLY A 280 1.98 -16.91 -26.88
CA GLY A 280 1.66 -16.48 -25.51
C GLY A 280 2.42 -17.23 -24.42
N VAL A 281 1.89 -17.21 -23.20
CA VAL A 281 2.40 -17.96 -22.05
C VAL A 281 1.39 -19.00 -21.58
N LEU A 282 1.89 -20.20 -21.31
CA LEU A 282 1.19 -21.30 -20.67
C LEU A 282 1.74 -21.47 -19.26
N MET A 283 0.86 -21.39 -18.27
CA MET A 283 1.13 -21.77 -16.89
C MET A 283 0.47 -23.10 -16.58
N THR A 284 1.22 -24.07 -16.07
CA THR A 284 0.71 -25.39 -15.66
C THR A 284 1.13 -25.71 -14.24
N GLY A 285 0.22 -26.23 -13.42
CA GLY A 285 0.57 -26.68 -12.09
C GLY A 285 -0.63 -27.10 -11.28
N SER A 286 -0.50 -27.05 -9.96
CA SER A 286 -1.58 -27.43 -9.04
C SER A 286 -1.71 -26.50 -7.84
N GLY A 287 -2.95 -26.37 -7.38
CA GLY A 287 -3.30 -25.78 -6.09
C GLY A 287 -3.64 -26.88 -5.09
N THR A 288 -3.38 -26.64 -3.79
CA THR A 288 -3.63 -27.64 -2.74
C THR A 288 -5.10 -27.97 -2.53
N VAL A 289 -6.00 -27.06 -2.93
CA VAL A 289 -7.47 -27.25 -2.87
C VAL A 289 -8.03 -27.47 -4.27
N SER A 290 -7.63 -26.64 -5.22
CA SER A 290 -8.17 -26.63 -6.58
C SER A 290 -7.61 -27.69 -7.52
N GLY A 291 -6.64 -28.51 -7.09
CA GLY A 291 -6.03 -29.54 -7.94
C GLY A 291 -5.29 -28.97 -9.15
N THR A 292 -5.22 -29.72 -10.25
CA THR A 292 -4.37 -29.38 -11.41
C THR A 292 -5.13 -28.53 -12.45
N PHE A 293 -4.54 -27.42 -12.87
CA PHE A 293 -5.12 -26.52 -13.86
C PHE A 293 -4.05 -25.86 -14.74
N SER A 294 -4.50 -25.30 -15.86
CA SER A 294 -3.68 -24.52 -16.78
C SER A 294 -4.25 -23.12 -16.95
N ILE A 295 -3.36 -22.13 -17.08
CA ILE A 295 -3.72 -20.74 -17.38
C ILE A 295 -2.97 -20.30 -18.65
N TYR A 296 -3.70 -19.70 -19.58
CA TYR A 296 -3.19 -19.23 -20.86
C TYR A 296 -3.33 -17.71 -20.96
N ILE A 297 -2.28 -17.05 -21.44
CA ILE A 297 -2.30 -15.61 -21.71
C ILE A 297 -1.68 -15.38 -23.09
N THR A 298 -2.39 -14.73 -24.00
CA THR A 298 -1.85 -14.45 -25.35
C THR A 298 -0.89 -13.26 -25.31
N ASN A 299 0.07 -13.21 -26.24
CA ASN A 299 0.94 -12.04 -26.42
C ASN A 299 0.12 -10.77 -26.70
N ALA A 300 -0.97 -10.91 -27.46
CA ALA A 300 -1.89 -9.81 -27.73
C ALA A 300 -2.54 -9.30 -26.44
N ALA A 301 -2.97 -10.18 -25.54
CA ALA A 301 -3.53 -9.80 -24.24
C ALA A 301 -2.50 -9.13 -23.32
N MET A 302 -1.26 -9.61 -23.29
CA MET A 302 -0.17 -8.96 -22.54
C MET A 302 0.18 -7.56 -23.08
N ASN A 303 0.18 -7.39 -24.41
CA ASN A 303 0.44 -6.10 -25.06
C ASN A 303 -0.78 -5.16 -25.12
N ALA A 304 -1.97 -5.62 -24.72
CA ALA A 304 -3.17 -4.80 -24.77
C ALA A 304 -3.17 -3.69 -23.69
N GLY A 305 -2.24 -3.73 -22.73
CA GLY A 305 -2.13 -2.73 -21.67
C GLY A 305 -3.37 -2.67 -20.78
N THR A 306 -4.07 -3.80 -20.61
CA THR A 306 -5.36 -3.82 -19.90
C THR A 306 -5.17 -3.78 -18.39
N GLY A 307 -6.05 -3.03 -17.75
CA GLY A 307 -6.18 -2.92 -16.30
C GLY A 307 -5.13 -2.09 -15.59
N ILE A 308 -5.20 -2.20 -14.28
CA ILE A 308 -4.75 -1.22 -13.30
C ILE A 308 -3.25 -0.87 -13.42
N TYR A 309 -2.35 -1.83 -13.66
CA TYR A 309 -0.91 -1.57 -13.85
C TYR A 309 -0.42 -1.63 -15.32
N GLY A 310 -1.34 -1.70 -16.29
CA GLY A 310 -1.02 -2.07 -17.68
C GLY A 310 -0.58 -3.54 -17.83
N ASN A 311 -0.79 -4.33 -16.79
CA ASN A 311 -0.31 -5.71 -16.64
C ASN A 311 -1.39 -6.63 -16.05
N ASN A 312 -2.66 -6.41 -16.43
CA ASN A 312 -3.78 -7.28 -16.07
C ASN A 312 -4.36 -7.89 -17.34
N PRO A 313 -3.60 -8.75 -18.04
CA PRO A 313 -4.03 -9.31 -19.30
C PRO A 313 -5.28 -10.18 -19.10
N ALA A 314 -6.16 -10.20 -20.10
CA ALA A 314 -7.16 -11.25 -20.22
C ALA A 314 -6.47 -12.62 -20.26
N TYR A 315 -7.07 -13.61 -19.61
CA TYR A 315 -6.53 -14.96 -19.53
C TYR A 315 -7.62 -16.02 -19.66
N VAL A 316 -7.21 -17.25 -20.02
CA VAL A 316 -8.07 -18.42 -20.11
C VAL A 316 -7.63 -19.43 -19.08
N VAL A 317 -8.58 -20.00 -18.34
CA VAL A 317 -8.32 -21.08 -17.38
C VAL A 317 -8.95 -22.37 -17.88
N VAL A 318 -8.16 -23.45 -17.86
CA VAL A 318 -8.61 -24.79 -18.26
C VAL A 318 -8.32 -25.77 -17.12
N PRO A 319 -9.35 -26.43 -16.54
CA PRO A 319 -9.13 -27.48 -15.57
C PRO A 319 -8.55 -28.73 -16.23
N SER A 320 -7.69 -29.46 -15.51
CA SER A 320 -7.13 -30.72 -16.04
C SER A 320 -8.08 -31.90 -15.90
N GLU A 321 -9.06 -31.79 -15.01
CA GLU A 321 -10.07 -32.82 -14.75
C GLU A 321 -11.49 -32.27 -14.97
N SER A 322 -12.36 -33.06 -15.61
CA SER A 322 -13.74 -32.67 -15.93
C SER A 322 -14.62 -32.46 -14.69
N THR A 323 -14.18 -32.92 -13.53
CA THR A 323 -14.84 -32.77 -12.23
C THR A 323 -14.70 -31.36 -11.64
N GLN A 324 -13.79 -30.53 -12.15
CA GLN A 324 -13.47 -29.22 -11.59
C GLN A 324 -14.23 -28.06 -12.26
N GLY A 325 -14.88 -28.30 -13.39
CA GLY A 325 -15.69 -27.32 -14.13
C GLY A 325 -15.39 -27.28 -15.63
N SER A 326 -15.87 -26.24 -16.30
CA SER A 326 -15.58 -25.97 -17.72
C SER A 326 -14.53 -24.86 -17.85
N ALA A 327 -13.78 -24.86 -18.96
CA ALA A 327 -12.86 -23.78 -19.26
C ALA A 327 -13.59 -22.43 -19.38
N TYR A 328 -12.92 -21.34 -19.01
CA TYR A 328 -13.47 -19.99 -19.08
C TYR A 328 -12.41 -18.96 -19.45
N ALA A 329 -12.85 -17.84 -20.01
CA ALA A 329 -12.03 -16.68 -20.34
C ALA A 329 -12.41 -15.50 -19.45
N THR A 330 -11.43 -14.63 -19.19
CA THR A 330 -11.59 -13.42 -18.39
C THR A 330 -11.41 -12.17 -19.27
N ASN A 331 -12.06 -11.07 -18.89
CA ASN A 331 -11.86 -9.75 -19.53
C ASN A 331 -10.71 -8.95 -18.88
N GLY A 332 -9.85 -9.60 -18.09
CA GLY A 332 -8.83 -8.98 -17.26
C GLY A 332 -8.65 -9.73 -15.95
N ILE A 333 -8.20 -9.05 -14.89
CA ILE A 333 -8.03 -9.69 -13.59
C ILE A 333 -9.33 -9.82 -12.82
N TYR A 334 -9.56 -11.03 -12.32
CA TYR A 334 -10.58 -11.34 -11.33
C TYR A 334 -9.91 -11.57 -9.97
N ASN A 335 -10.61 -11.25 -8.88
CA ASN A 335 -10.12 -11.47 -7.52
C ASN A 335 -10.30 -12.95 -7.09
N ASP A 336 -9.83 -13.87 -7.93
CA ASP A 336 -9.78 -15.32 -7.69
C ASP A 336 -8.33 -15.83 -7.68
N LEU A 337 -8.14 -17.13 -7.41
CA LEU A 337 -6.80 -17.74 -7.44
C LEU A 337 -6.06 -17.49 -8.77
N SER A 338 -6.76 -17.60 -9.91
CA SER A 338 -6.14 -17.46 -11.24
C SER A 338 -5.66 -16.04 -11.51
N GLY A 339 -6.44 -15.03 -11.13
CA GLY A 339 -6.06 -13.62 -11.28
C GLY A 339 -4.86 -13.25 -10.42
N ARG A 340 -4.70 -13.90 -9.25
CA ARG A 340 -3.49 -13.75 -8.41
C ARG A 340 -2.27 -14.38 -9.06
N ILE A 341 -2.35 -15.62 -9.54
CA ILE A 341 -1.23 -16.30 -10.22
C ILE A 341 -0.77 -15.51 -11.45
N VAL A 342 -1.73 -15.02 -12.26
CA VAL A 342 -1.45 -14.13 -13.39
C VAL A 342 -0.75 -12.88 -12.89
N GLY A 343 -1.24 -12.30 -11.80
CA GLY A 343 -0.64 -11.13 -11.18
C GLY A 343 0.80 -11.33 -10.71
N ASP A 344 1.13 -12.49 -10.14
CA ASP A 344 2.47 -12.85 -9.68
C ASP A 344 3.43 -13.04 -10.85
N LEU A 345 2.97 -13.68 -11.94
CA LEU A 345 3.75 -13.80 -13.16
C LEU A 345 4.07 -12.40 -13.72
N MET A 346 3.06 -11.53 -13.83
CA MET A 346 3.25 -10.18 -14.34
C MET A 346 4.18 -9.38 -13.43
N ALA A 347 4.05 -9.48 -12.11
CA ALA A 347 4.99 -8.90 -11.16
C ALA A 347 6.41 -9.45 -11.36
N GLY A 348 6.57 -10.76 -11.57
CA GLY A 348 7.88 -11.35 -11.85
C GLY A 348 8.53 -10.81 -13.12
N ILE A 349 7.77 -10.71 -14.21
CA ILE A 349 8.23 -10.12 -15.47
C ILE A 349 8.63 -8.65 -15.27
N VAL A 350 7.91 -7.93 -14.40
CA VAL A 350 8.16 -6.54 -14.02
C VAL A 350 9.35 -6.39 -13.08
N PHE A 351 9.70 -7.41 -12.29
CA PHE A 351 10.59 -7.27 -11.12
C PHE A 351 11.92 -8.05 -11.11
N GLY A 352 12.09 -9.03 -11.99
CA GLY A 352 13.36 -9.75 -12.05
C GLY A 352 13.28 -11.03 -12.86
N TRP A 353 14.25 -11.17 -13.76
CA TRP A 353 14.31 -12.27 -14.72
C TRP A 353 15.58 -13.11 -14.53
N SER A 354 15.45 -14.44 -14.63
CA SER A 354 16.52 -15.42 -14.37
C SER A 354 17.60 -15.51 -15.45
N ASN A 355 17.37 -14.91 -16.63
CA ASN A 355 18.31 -14.88 -17.77
C ASN A 355 18.70 -13.44 -18.16
N SER A 356 18.47 -12.46 -17.28
CA SER A 356 19.00 -11.10 -17.45
C SER A 356 20.54 -11.18 -17.39
N ALA A 357 21.23 -10.50 -18.31
CA ALA A 357 22.69 -10.35 -18.22
C ALA A 357 23.10 -9.52 -16.99
N THR A 358 22.18 -8.69 -16.49
CA THR A 358 22.29 -8.03 -15.18
C THR A 358 21.89 -9.03 -14.10
N ASN A 359 22.88 -9.67 -13.49
CA ASN A 359 22.69 -10.46 -12.29
C ASN A 359 22.32 -9.52 -11.13
N ILE A 360 21.19 -9.75 -10.46
CA ILE A 360 20.77 -8.99 -9.26
C ILE A 360 21.90 -8.96 -8.22
N ALA A 361 22.71 -10.02 -8.14
CA ALA A 361 23.88 -10.07 -7.26
C ALA A 361 25.02 -9.14 -7.70
N ASP A 362 25.23 -8.92 -9.01
CA ASP A 362 26.25 -7.99 -9.49
C ASP A 362 25.77 -6.53 -9.36
N HIS A 363 24.47 -6.30 -9.57
CA HIS A 363 23.84 -5.00 -9.31
C HIS A 363 23.88 -4.65 -7.82
N ALA A 364 23.41 -5.53 -6.92
CA ALA A 364 23.43 -5.31 -5.47
C ALA A 364 24.83 -5.08 -4.90
N LYS A 365 25.86 -5.74 -5.46
CA LYS A 365 27.27 -5.46 -5.13
C LYS A 365 27.71 -4.07 -5.59
N ASN A 366 27.30 -3.64 -6.79
CA ASN A 366 27.69 -2.34 -7.36
C ASN A 366 27.02 -1.16 -6.64
N THR A 367 25.81 -1.36 -6.12
CA THR A 367 25.00 -0.33 -5.44
C THR A 367 25.08 -0.42 -3.91
N ASN A 368 25.74 -1.45 -3.38
CA ASN A 368 25.84 -1.74 -1.95
C ASN A 368 24.46 -1.84 -1.25
N THR A 369 23.46 -2.33 -1.97
CA THR A 369 22.08 -2.43 -1.46
C THR A 369 21.93 -3.66 -0.56
N ASN A 370 21.46 -3.44 0.67
CA ASN A 370 21.19 -4.49 1.65
C ASN A 370 19.68 -4.52 1.92
N LEU A 371 19.00 -5.63 1.64
CA LEU A 371 17.56 -5.75 1.87
C LEU A 371 17.34 -6.46 3.20
N TYR A 372 16.94 -5.71 4.24
CA TYR A 372 16.62 -6.26 5.55
C TYR A 372 17.75 -7.12 6.17
N GLY A 373 19.02 -6.76 5.94
CA GLY A 373 20.15 -7.54 6.43
C GLY A 373 20.51 -8.76 5.57
N MET A 374 19.77 -9.04 4.49
CA MET A 374 20.16 -10.05 3.50
C MET A 374 21.20 -9.51 2.53
N ILE A 375 22.33 -10.21 2.50
CA ILE A 375 23.39 -10.03 1.51
C ILE A 375 22.99 -10.84 0.27
N PHE A 376 22.62 -10.17 -0.81
CA PHE A 376 22.39 -10.82 -2.09
C PHE A 376 23.73 -11.35 -2.65
N SER A 377 23.80 -12.65 -2.89
CA SER A 377 24.92 -13.34 -3.53
C SER A 377 24.40 -14.16 -4.72
N ALA A 378 25.30 -14.55 -5.63
CA ALA A 378 24.92 -15.41 -6.76
C ALA A 378 24.30 -16.74 -6.30
N ASP A 379 24.69 -17.23 -5.12
CA ASP A 379 24.21 -18.48 -4.53
C ASP A 379 22.81 -18.34 -3.90
N THR A 380 22.45 -17.15 -3.41
CA THR A 380 21.10 -16.84 -2.90
C THR A 380 20.14 -16.50 -4.03
N VAL A 381 20.54 -15.66 -4.99
CA VAL A 381 19.69 -15.19 -6.10
C VAL A 381 19.34 -16.30 -7.08
N SER A 382 20.25 -17.24 -7.36
CA SER A 382 19.97 -18.39 -8.25
C SER A 382 18.94 -19.37 -7.67
N GLY A 383 18.60 -19.23 -6.38
CA GLY A 383 17.61 -20.05 -5.67
C GLY A 383 16.33 -19.31 -5.25
N ILE A 384 16.26 -17.98 -5.44
CA ILE A 384 15.11 -17.16 -5.04
C ILE A 384 13.99 -17.35 -6.08
N LYS A 385 12.83 -17.83 -5.65
CA LYS A 385 11.62 -17.88 -6.46
C LYS A 385 11.10 -16.46 -6.70
N THR A 386 10.37 -16.24 -7.79
CA THR A 386 9.75 -14.94 -8.12
C THR A 386 8.96 -14.33 -6.95
N GLY A 387 8.22 -15.16 -6.20
CA GLY A 387 7.47 -14.73 -5.02
C GLY A 387 8.35 -14.32 -3.82
N GLU A 388 9.56 -14.86 -3.69
CA GLU A 388 10.51 -14.52 -2.63
C GLU A 388 11.20 -13.17 -2.91
N LEU A 389 11.57 -12.88 -4.17
CA LEU A 389 12.08 -11.57 -4.57
C LEU A 389 11.01 -10.47 -4.35
N PHE A 390 9.76 -10.80 -4.67
CA PHE A 390 8.62 -9.90 -4.51
C PHE A 390 8.32 -9.58 -3.04
N PHE A 391 8.36 -10.58 -2.15
CA PHE A 391 8.25 -10.40 -0.71
C PHE A 391 9.32 -9.44 -0.17
N LEU A 392 10.57 -9.60 -0.61
CA LEU A 392 11.65 -8.71 -0.19
C LEU A 392 11.44 -7.26 -0.67
N LEU A 393 11.04 -7.04 -1.92
CA LEU A 393 10.73 -5.71 -2.43
C LEU A 393 9.55 -5.05 -1.70
N SER A 394 8.57 -5.82 -1.24
CA SER A 394 7.45 -5.30 -0.45
C SER A 394 7.85 -4.72 0.91
N LEU A 395 8.97 -5.20 1.48
CA LEU A 395 9.51 -4.69 2.73
C LEU A 395 10.27 -3.35 2.55
N ALA A 396 10.55 -2.94 1.30
CA ALA A 396 11.34 -1.75 1.00
C ALA A 396 10.72 -0.44 1.53
N ALA A 397 9.38 -0.38 1.66
CA ALA A 397 8.68 0.76 2.27
C ALA A 397 9.18 1.09 3.69
N THR A 398 9.77 0.11 4.40
CA THR A 398 10.33 0.30 5.74
C THR A 398 11.78 0.82 5.75
N GLN A 399 12.49 0.90 4.61
CA GLN A 399 13.93 1.23 4.57
C GLN A 399 14.36 2.23 3.49
N GLY A 400 13.53 2.61 2.50
CA GLY A 400 13.87 3.68 1.55
C GLY A 400 13.16 3.62 0.19
N LYS A 401 13.46 4.59 -0.70
CA LYS A 401 12.84 4.71 -2.04
C LYS A 401 13.24 3.54 -2.93
N LEU A 402 12.33 3.02 -3.78
CA LEU A 402 12.65 1.96 -4.78
C LEU A 402 13.83 2.36 -5.71
N SER A 403 14.00 3.66 -5.96
CA SER A 403 15.13 4.21 -6.72
C SER A 403 16.49 4.08 -6.02
N HIS A 404 16.54 3.95 -4.70
CA HIS A 404 17.80 3.68 -3.97
C HIS A 404 18.32 2.25 -4.25
N TRP A 405 17.46 1.37 -4.77
CA TRP A 405 17.79 -0.03 -5.05
C TRP A 405 18.39 -0.22 -6.45
N ILE A 406 18.07 0.67 -7.39
CA ILE A 406 18.48 0.62 -8.81
C ILE A 406 19.86 1.28 -9.04
N GLY A 407 20.35 2.05 -8.06
CA GLY A 407 21.60 2.81 -8.20
C GLY A 407 21.58 3.82 -9.36
N ALA A 408 22.72 4.48 -9.57
CA ALA A 408 22.86 5.53 -10.59
C ALA A 408 23.27 5.00 -11.98
N GLY A 409 23.41 3.68 -12.15
CA GLY A 409 23.99 3.03 -13.33
C GLY A 409 22.97 2.31 -14.20
N ILE A 410 21.96 3.03 -14.71
CA ILE A 410 20.95 2.46 -15.61
C ILE A 410 21.60 2.14 -16.96
N SER A 411 21.46 0.89 -17.42
CA SER A 411 21.91 0.46 -18.75
C SER A 411 21.02 0.99 -19.87
N ASN A 412 21.54 1.17 -21.08
CA ASN A 412 20.73 1.58 -22.24
C ASN A 412 20.26 0.38 -23.08
N ASN A 413 20.52 -0.85 -22.63
CA ASN A 413 20.12 -2.06 -23.33
C ASN A 413 18.66 -2.40 -23.01
N PRO A 414 17.74 -2.46 -24.00
CA PRO A 414 16.33 -2.77 -23.75
C PRO A 414 16.10 -4.23 -23.34
N LEU A 415 17.13 -5.08 -23.40
CA LEU A 415 17.12 -6.45 -22.89
C LEU A 415 17.59 -6.55 -21.43
N GLU A 416 18.08 -5.44 -20.86
CA GLU A 416 18.45 -5.35 -19.46
C GLU A 416 17.27 -4.80 -18.65
N TYR A 417 17.22 -5.23 -17.40
CA TYR A 417 16.06 -5.08 -16.53
C TYR A 417 16.00 -3.69 -15.83
N ASP A 418 17.16 -3.06 -15.62
CA ASP A 418 17.31 -1.79 -14.87
C ASP A 418 16.53 -0.60 -15.45
N PRO A 419 16.39 -0.41 -16.78
CA PRO A 419 15.59 0.68 -17.37
C PRO A 419 14.10 0.55 -17.09
N TYR A 420 13.60 -0.68 -17.10
CA TYR A 420 12.21 -0.98 -16.82
C TYR A 420 11.89 -0.77 -15.34
N LEU A 421 12.72 -1.33 -14.45
CA LEU A 421 12.61 -1.13 -13.01
C LEU A 421 12.75 0.35 -12.61
N TYR A 422 13.66 1.10 -13.26
CA TYR A 422 13.80 2.53 -13.03
C TYR A 422 12.51 3.29 -13.32
N ALA A 423 11.89 3.05 -14.49
CA ALA A 423 10.60 3.66 -14.81
C ALA A 423 9.56 3.33 -13.74
N VAL A 424 9.40 2.04 -13.40
CA VAL A 424 8.49 1.56 -12.34
C VAL A 424 8.76 2.24 -10.98
N SER A 425 10.02 2.44 -10.61
CA SER A 425 10.40 3.07 -9.34
C SER A 425 10.00 4.54 -9.23
N GLN A 426 10.08 5.30 -10.33
CA GLN A 426 9.64 6.69 -10.34
C GLN A 426 8.13 6.77 -10.13
N TYR A 427 7.37 5.81 -10.66
CA TYR A 427 5.94 5.70 -10.42
C TYR A 427 5.64 5.31 -8.97
N THR A 428 6.19 4.21 -8.44
CA THR A 428 5.91 3.79 -7.05
C THR A 428 6.22 4.87 -6.01
N TYR A 429 7.28 5.66 -6.23
CA TYR A 429 7.61 6.81 -5.41
C TYR A 429 6.57 7.92 -5.51
N ALA A 430 6.12 8.21 -6.72
CA ALA A 430 5.11 9.21 -7.01
C ALA A 430 3.73 8.85 -6.42
N TYR A 431 3.33 7.57 -6.47
CA TYR A 431 2.05 7.10 -5.95
C TYR A 431 2.03 6.91 -4.42
N ALA A 432 3.20 6.92 -3.74
CA ALA A 432 3.36 6.54 -2.33
C ALA A 432 2.71 5.18 -1.95
N SER A 433 2.30 4.39 -2.95
CA SER A 433 1.61 3.11 -2.85
C SER A 433 2.27 2.17 -3.87
N GLY A 434 3.45 1.66 -3.52
CA GLY A 434 4.18 0.75 -4.41
C GLY A 434 3.51 -0.62 -4.50
N PHE A 435 2.69 -0.88 -5.52
CA PHE A 435 2.09 -2.20 -5.79
C PHE A 435 1.33 -2.83 -4.61
N THR A 436 0.92 -1.99 -3.66
CA THR A 436 0.53 -2.41 -2.33
C THR A 436 -0.86 -3.06 -2.29
N ASP A 437 -1.72 -2.79 -3.28
CA ASP A 437 -2.98 -3.50 -3.54
C ASP A 437 -2.79 -5.04 -3.70
N ARG A 438 -1.61 -5.51 -4.11
CA ARG A 438 -1.29 -6.95 -4.15
C ARG A 438 -0.43 -7.45 -2.99
N LEU A 439 0.16 -6.54 -2.25
CA LEU A 439 1.11 -6.82 -1.18
C LEU A 439 0.44 -6.51 0.15
N GLN A 440 -0.14 -7.55 0.77
CA GLN A 440 -0.63 -7.54 2.16
C GLN A 440 0.49 -7.34 3.22
N GLY A 441 1.55 -6.59 2.91
CA GLY A 441 2.64 -6.22 3.82
C GLY A 441 2.37 -4.89 4.54
N PHE A 442 3.31 -4.44 5.38
CA PHE A 442 3.21 -3.24 6.26
C PHE A 442 2.79 -1.90 5.59
N ALA A 443 2.69 -1.83 4.26
CA ALA A 443 2.25 -0.68 3.50
C ALA A 443 0.91 -0.90 2.76
N ASN A 444 0.09 -1.87 3.21
CA ASN A 444 -1.16 -2.26 2.56
C ASN A 444 -2.18 -1.09 2.52
N PRO A 445 -2.64 -0.60 1.35
CA PRO A 445 -3.68 0.41 1.26
C PRO A 445 -5.04 -0.15 1.73
N ASP A 446 -5.17 -1.48 1.81
CA ASP A 446 -6.36 -2.12 2.33
C ASP A 446 -6.54 -1.76 3.79
N THR A 447 -7.61 -1.02 4.02
CA THR A 447 -8.11 -0.74 5.34
C THR A 447 -9.13 -1.81 5.71
N TYR A 448 -8.80 -2.71 6.64
CA TYR A 448 -9.67 -3.81 7.08
C TYR A 448 -10.56 -3.47 8.28
N TRP A 449 -11.79 -3.97 8.31
CA TRP A 449 -12.70 -3.85 9.45
C TRP A 449 -13.74 -4.98 9.60
N TYR A 450 -14.39 -5.02 10.76
CA TYR A 450 -15.56 -5.87 11.02
C TYR A 450 -16.83 -5.04 11.22
N THR A 451 -17.93 -5.52 10.66
CA THR A 451 -19.26 -4.88 10.70
C THR A 451 -20.12 -5.35 11.88
N SER A 452 -19.75 -6.47 12.51
CA SER A 452 -20.37 -7.00 13.73
C SER A 452 -19.36 -7.84 14.53
N ASN A 453 -19.66 -8.14 15.81
CA ASN A 453 -18.80 -8.84 16.78
C ASN A 453 -17.80 -9.82 16.12
N PRO A 454 -16.48 -9.66 16.34
CA PRO A 454 -15.49 -10.50 15.66
C PRO A 454 -15.75 -11.97 16.02
N PRO A 455 -15.82 -12.90 15.04
CA PRO A 455 -15.76 -14.31 15.36
C PRO A 455 -14.47 -14.55 16.15
N ALA A 456 -14.52 -15.38 17.19
CA ALA A 456 -13.33 -15.77 17.95
C ALA A 456 -12.33 -16.40 16.97
N ILE A 457 -11.31 -15.65 16.58
CA ILE A 457 -10.27 -16.13 15.67
C ILE A 457 -9.43 -17.14 16.47
N PRO A 458 -9.25 -18.38 15.97
CA PRO A 458 -8.41 -19.38 16.62
C PRO A 458 -6.93 -19.08 16.29
N TRP A 459 -6.39 -17.96 16.79
CA TRP A 459 -4.94 -17.77 16.82
C TRP A 459 -4.54 -16.85 17.98
N ASN A 460 -3.40 -17.17 18.56
CA ASN A 460 -2.84 -16.66 19.82
C ASN A 460 -2.20 -15.26 19.73
N ALA A 461 -2.71 -14.38 18.88
CA ALA A 461 -2.44 -12.94 18.94
C ALA A 461 -3.76 -12.22 19.26
N GLN A 462 -3.81 -11.60 20.44
CA GLN A 462 -4.87 -10.67 20.85
C GLN A 462 -4.79 -9.37 20.02
N GLU A 463 -4.97 -9.44 18.70
CA GLU A 463 -5.22 -8.25 17.89
C GLU A 463 -6.73 -8.06 17.82
N ASN A 464 -7.27 -7.33 18.79
CA ASN A 464 -8.65 -6.89 18.80
C ASN A 464 -8.84 -5.89 17.65
N PHE A 465 -9.31 -6.34 16.49
CA PHE A 465 -9.80 -5.41 15.46
C PHE A 465 -10.95 -4.59 16.06
N PRO A 466 -10.88 -3.25 16.03
CA PRO A 466 -11.91 -2.43 16.62
C PRO A 466 -13.23 -2.60 15.87
N LEU A 467 -14.34 -2.65 16.60
CA LEU A 467 -15.66 -2.44 16.01
C LEU A 467 -15.65 -1.04 15.40
N ILE A 468 -15.79 -0.93 14.08
CA ILE A 468 -15.79 0.38 13.43
C ILE A 468 -17.10 1.11 13.66
N GLY A 469 -17.02 2.43 13.73
CA GLY A 469 -18.21 3.28 13.64
C GLY A 469 -18.59 3.61 12.21
N PHE A 470 -17.64 4.12 11.44
CA PHE A 470 -17.84 4.49 10.04
C PHE A 470 -16.53 4.53 9.25
N VAL A 471 -16.65 4.47 7.93
CA VAL A 471 -15.55 4.71 6.98
C VAL A 471 -15.62 6.16 6.51
N GLN A 472 -14.53 6.90 6.63
CA GLN A 472 -14.40 8.24 6.08
C GLN A 472 -13.63 8.20 4.75
N LEU A 473 -14.25 8.72 3.70
CA LEU A 473 -13.61 9.05 2.42
C LEU A 473 -13.35 10.56 2.41
N THR A 474 -12.14 10.99 2.12
CA THR A 474 -11.78 12.41 2.04
C THR A 474 -11.45 12.76 0.61
N LEU A 475 -12.09 13.79 0.05
CA LEU A 475 -11.83 14.32 -1.29
C LEU A 475 -11.01 15.60 -1.17
N GLY A 476 -9.87 15.67 -1.84
CA GLY A 476 -8.90 16.75 -1.74
C GLY A 476 -7.84 16.53 -0.66
N ALA A 477 -6.83 17.40 -0.66
CA ALA A 477 -5.77 17.38 0.34
C ALA A 477 -6.37 17.55 1.76
N THR A 478 -5.92 16.70 2.67
CA THR A 478 -6.20 16.83 4.10
C THR A 478 -4.96 17.40 4.74
N ALA A 479 -5.09 18.41 5.59
CA ALA A 479 -4.17 18.52 6.71
C ALA A 479 -4.41 17.25 7.52
N ILE A 480 -3.52 16.27 7.41
CA ILE A 480 -3.67 15.05 8.19
C ILE A 480 -3.33 15.45 9.63
N ASP A 481 -4.35 15.79 10.42
CA ASP A 481 -4.29 15.83 11.89
C ASP A 481 -4.17 14.39 12.40
N TYR A 482 -3.01 13.78 12.16
CA TYR A 482 -2.68 12.46 12.66
C TYR A 482 -1.86 12.60 13.93
N THR A 483 -2.20 11.82 14.96
CA THR A 483 -1.53 11.84 16.26
C THR A 483 -0.97 10.46 16.55
N ILE A 484 0.34 10.38 16.81
CA ILE A 484 1.05 9.16 17.19
C ILE A 484 1.46 9.28 18.65
N ASP A 485 1.09 8.29 19.47
CA ASP A 485 1.66 8.18 20.81
C ASP A 485 2.93 7.32 20.76
N TYR A 486 4.06 7.89 21.16
CA TYR A 486 5.38 7.27 21.08
C TYR A 486 6.03 7.20 22.47
N THR A 487 6.53 6.03 22.85
CA THR A 487 7.26 5.84 24.12
C THR A 487 8.75 5.96 23.90
N VAL A 488 9.37 6.96 24.53
CA VAL A 488 10.81 7.21 24.50
C VAL A 488 11.46 6.59 25.73
N GLN A 489 12.35 5.62 25.52
CA GLN A 489 13.12 4.96 26.58
C GLN A 489 14.28 5.83 27.05
N ALA A 490 14.54 5.87 28.36
CA ALA A 490 15.64 6.69 28.91
C ALA A 490 17.04 6.14 28.58
N ASN A 491 17.15 4.85 28.24
CA ASN A 491 18.42 4.16 28.03
C ASN A 491 18.80 3.97 26.55
N GLN A 492 18.16 4.71 25.64
CA GLN A 492 18.40 4.62 24.20
C GLN A 492 18.65 5.99 23.58
N ALA A 493 19.74 6.11 22.82
CA ALA A 493 20.04 7.30 22.04
C ALA A 493 19.17 7.35 20.78
N TRP A 494 18.77 8.56 20.37
CA TRP A 494 18.08 8.90 19.11
C TRP A 494 17.16 7.80 18.56
N GLN A 495 16.03 7.61 19.23
CA GLN A 495 15.03 6.61 18.87
C GLN A 495 14.20 7.13 17.68
N ASP A 496 14.28 6.43 16.54
CA ASP A 496 13.50 6.78 15.35
C ASP A 496 12.00 6.56 15.63
N THR A 497 11.21 7.60 15.36
CA THR A 497 9.75 7.55 15.51
C THR A 497 9.06 6.88 14.34
N GLY A 498 9.79 6.62 13.24
CA GLY A 498 9.25 6.19 11.95
C GLY A 498 8.62 7.33 11.14
N LEU A 499 8.65 8.56 11.66
CA LEU A 499 8.05 9.72 11.03
C LEU A 499 9.08 10.49 10.18
N ALA A 500 8.82 10.59 8.88
CA ALA A 500 9.54 11.49 7.99
C ALA A 500 8.99 12.92 8.10
N VAL A 501 9.87 13.88 8.41
CA VAL A 501 9.57 15.32 8.39
C VAL A 501 9.91 15.88 7.01
N HIS A 502 9.01 16.69 6.44
CA HIS A 502 9.24 17.49 5.24
C HIS A 502 9.40 18.98 5.62
N ALA A 503 10.03 19.75 4.73
CA ALA A 503 10.37 21.15 4.98
C ALA A 503 9.16 22.04 5.31
N ASP A 504 7.97 21.64 4.88
CA ASP A 504 6.69 22.31 5.05
C ASP A 504 5.77 21.63 6.07
N SER A 505 6.20 20.51 6.68
CA SER A 505 5.41 19.76 7.66
C SER A 505 5.11 20.59 8.90
N LYS A 506 3.85 20.59 9.35
CA LYS A 506 3.46 21.19 10.63
C LYS A 506 3.32 20.10 11.69
N ILE A 507 4.44 19.73 12.29
CA ILE A 507 4.46 18.70 13.33
C ILE A 507 4.52 19.36 14.71
N LYS A 508 3.78 18.81 15.66
CA LYS A 508 3.74 19.24 17.07
C LYS A 508 3.98 18.02 17.96
N VAL A 509 4.95 18.11 18.86
CA VAL A 509 5.24 17.05 19.84
C VAL A 509 4.86 17.52 21.24
N GLU A 510 4.13 16.70 21.98
CA GLU A 510 3.61 16.98 23.31
C GLU A 510 3.94 15.85 24.28
N TYR A 511 4.40 16.15 25.48
CA TYR A 511 4.56 15.12 26.51
C TYR A 511 3.18 14.75 27.09
N LEU A 512 2.91 13.45 27.18
CA LEU A 512 1.64 12.92 27.70
C LEU A 512 1.79 12.42 29.13
N SER A 513 2.76 11.53 29.36
CA SER A 513 2.88 10.80 30.62
C SER A 513 4.24 10.10 30.76
N GLY A 514 4.44 9.39 31.87
CA GLY A 514 5.67 8.66 32.16
C GLY A 514 6.69 9.50 32.92
N LYS A 515 7.71 8.85 33.47
CA LYS A 515 8.80 9.50 34.18
C LYS A 515 10.07 8.70 33.95
N TRP A 516 11.19 9.40 33.96
CA TRP A 516 12.50 8.80 33.82
C TRP A 516 13.58 9.51 34.63
N THR A 517 14.79 8.97 34.64
CA THR A 517 15.98 9.65 35.10
C THR A 517 17.18 9.34 34.21
N ALA A 518 18.00 10.37 33.97
CA ALA A 518 19.34 10.30 33.40
C ALA A 518 20.43 10.00 34.45
N ASP A 519 20.10 10.06 35.74
CA ASP A 519 21.03 9.71 36.83
C ASP A 519 20.22 9.39 38.09
N PRO A 520 20.19 8.12 38.55
CA PRO A 520 19.50 7.70 39.77
C PRO A 520 19.97 8.39 41.06
N TYR A 521 21.11 9.09 41.05
CA TYR A 521 21.64 9.85 42.18
C TYR A 521 21.19 11.32 42.17
N THR A 522 20.60 11.80 41.07
CA THR A 522 19.99 13.14 41.01
C THR A 522 18.55 13.15 41.50
N ASN A 523 18.02 14.35 41.78
CA ASN A 523 16.63 14.56 42.22
C ASN A 523 16.22 13.70 43.43
N ASN A 524 17.16 13.41 44.35
CA ASN A 524 16.98 12.49 45.48
C ASN A 524 16.50 11.08 45.07
N GLY A 525 16.91 10.60 43.89
CA GLY A 525 16.52 9.32 43.32
C GLY A 525 15.11 9.27 42.74
N ASN A 526 14.41 10.41 42.65
CA ASN A 526 13.07 10.45 42.06
C ASN A 526 13.14 10.65 40.55
N LEU A 527 12.33 9.85 39.83
CA LEU A 527 12.10 10.06 38.40
C LEU A 527 11.37 11.40 38.16
N TYR A 528 11.66 12.04 37.04
CA TYR A 528 11.10 13.32 36.61
C TYR A 528 10.47 13.21 35.21
N GLY A 529 9.68 14.22 34.84
CA GLY A 529 9.02 14.30 33.54
C GLY A 529 9.96 14.74 32.42
N ALA A 530 9.38 15.06 31.27
CA ALA A 530 10.13 15.40 30.07
C ALA A 530 10.88 16.75 30.16
N ALA A 531 10.59 17.63 31.12
CA ALA A 531 11.41 18.80 31.43
C ALA A 531 12.80 18.49 32.05
N GLY A 532 13.06 17.24 32.46
CA GLY A 532 14.33 16.81 33.05
C GLY A 532 14.48 17.14 34.53
N CYS A 533 15.67 16.87 35.08
CA CYS A 533 16.02 17.11 36.49
C CYS A 533 15.99 18.62 36.81
N PRO A 534 15.12 19.08 37.73
CA PRO A 534 14.98 20.51 38.01
C PRO A 534 16.28 21.16 38.45
N GLY A 535 16.66 22.26 37.76
CA GLY A 535 17.80 23.09 38.13
C GLY A 535 19.18 22.55 37.73
N LEU A 536 19.24 21.41 37.04
CA LEU A 536 20.49 20.81 36.57
C LEU A 536 20.66 21.01 35.06
N ILE A 537 21.06 22.22 34.67
CA ILE A 537 21.31 22.58 33.26
C ILE A 537 22.66 22.03 32.82
N MET A 538 22.69 21.34 31.69
CA MET A 538 23.93 20.76 31.18
C MET A 538 24.77 21.77 30.39
N THR A 539 26.08 21.70 30.59
CA THR A 539 27.06 22.61 29.96
C THR A 539 28.25 21.87 29.33
N GLN A 540 28.31 20.54 29.49
CA GLN A 540 29.41 19.72 28.98
C GLN A 540 29.11 19.20 27.56
N PRO A 541 30.09 19.21 26.63
CA PRO A 541 29.94 18.62 25.29
C PRO A 541 29.66 17.12 25.34
N GLY A 542 28.81 16.59 24.46
CA GLY A 542 28.35 15.20 24.47
C GLY A 542 26.91 15.01 24.95
N TYR A 543 26.32 16.05 25.54
CA TYR A 543 24.88 16.15 25.79
C TYR A 543 24.18 16.75 24.57
N PRO A 544 23.05 16.19 24.10
CA PRO A 544 22.32 16.69 22.93
C PRO A 544 22.01 18.18 22.96
N SER A 545 21.67 18.72 24.14
CA SER A 545 21.39 20.14 24.28
C SER A 545 22.64 20.98 24.05
N VAL A 546 23.77 20.59 24.62
CA VAL A 546 25.02 21.36 24.55
C VAL A 546 25.60 21.31 23.15
N ASP A 547 25.61 20.15 22.50
CA ASP A 547 26.12 19.99 21.14
C ASP A 547 25.28 20.75 20.10
N ALA A 548 24.05 21.15 20.47
CA ALA A 548 23.12 21.93 19.66
C ALA A 548 23.01 23.41 20.07
N ASP A 549 23.86 23.89 20.99
CA ASP A 549 23.78 25.24 21.58
C ASP A 549 22.42 25.57 22.22
N LEU A 550 21.78 24.56 22.84
CA LEU A 550 20.51 24.67 23.58
C LEU A 550 20.73 24.57 25.09
N GLN A 551 19.99 25.39 25.85
CA GLN A 551 19.93 25.27 27.30
C GLN A 551 18.80 24.31 27.70
N ALA A 552 19.15 23.16 28.24
CA ALA A 552 18.19 22.18 28.74
C ALA A 552 18.71 21.49 30.01
N ASN A 553 17.79 21.03 30.85
CA ASN A 553 18.12 20.23 32.01
C ASN A 553 18.65 18.85 31.58
N MET A 554 19.46 18.24 32.44
CA MET A 554 19.77 16.81 32.36
C MET A 554 18.47 16.02 32.34
N GLY A 555 18.36 15.07 31.44
CA GLY A 555 17.18 14.23 31.34
C GLY A 555 15.95 14.90 30.68
N ALA A 556 16.10 16.08 30.09
CA ALA A 556 15.04 16.69 29.28
C ALA A 556 14.79 15.91 27.99
N LEU A 557 13.56 15.93 27.47
CA LEU A 557 13.23 15.32 26.18
C LEU A 557 13.73 16.18 25.02
N MET A 558 14.51 15.57 24.13
CA MET A 558 15.12 16.18 22.96
C MET A 558 14.59 15.51 21.69
N GLY A 559 14.51 16.30 20.61
CA GLY A 559 14.19 15.81 19.27
C GLY A 559 15.29 16.16 18.27
N ARG A 560 15.42 15.38 17.20
CA ARG A 560 16.31 15.66 16.06
C ARG A 560 15.61 15.35 14.74
N ILE A 561 15.85 16.20 13.74
CA ILE A 561 15.32 16.04 12.38
C ILE A 561 16.50 15.86 11.43
N GLY A 562 16.50 14.74 10.68
CA GLY A 562 17.48 14.51 9.61
C GLY A 562 18.72 13.70 10.00
N GLY A 563 18.70 12.99 11.14
CA GLY A 563 19.80 12.12 11.55
C GLY A 563 21.03 12.87 12.07
N GLU A 564 22.20 12.24 11.99
CA GLU A 564 23.47 12.82 12.46
C GLU A 564 23.81 14.13 11.70
N GLY A 565 24.09 15.20 12.44
CA GLY A 565 24.25 16.56 11.88
C GLY A 565 22.93 17.29 11.59
N GLY A 566 21.79 16.65 11.87
CA GLY A 566 20.46 17.22 11.73
C GLY A 566 20.10 18.28 12.77
N LYS A 567 18.89 18.85 12.65
CA LYS A 567 18.43 19.91 13.55
C LYS A 567 17.94 19.32 14.86
N VAL A 568 18.64 19.62 15.95
CA VAL A 568 18.22 19.27 17.31
C VAL A 568 17.32 20.36 17.89
N ILE A 569 16.35 19.93 18.69
CA ILE A 569 15.34 20.76 19.36
C ILE A 569 15.08 20.27 20.79
N LEU A 570 14.78 21.21 21.69
CA LEU A 570 14.26 20.90 23.02
C LEU A 570 12.74 20.75 22.93
N ILE A 571 12.21 19.61 23.36
CA ILE A 571 10.76 19.36 23.44
C ILE A 571 10.28 19.60 24.87
N GLY A 572 11.00 19.07 25.87
CA GLY A 572 10.62 19.23 27.27
C GLY A 572 9.22 18.67 27.56
N ASP A 573 8.48 19.31 28.46
CA ASP A 573 7.07 18.97 28.73
C ASP A 573 6.11 19.36 27.58
N GLY A 574 6.62 19.98 26.50
CA GLY A 574 5.81 20.37 25.36
C GLY A 574 4.63 21.31 25.69
N PRO A 575 3.71 21.48 24.72
CA PRO A 575 3.88 21.06 23.35
C PRO A 575 4.80 22.00 22.54
N VAL A 576 5.57 21.44 21.61
CA VAL A 576 6.51 22.17 20.73
C VAL A 576 6.19 21.89 19.27
N SER A 577 6.09 22.95 18.45
CA SER A 577 6.05 22.83 16.99
C SER A 577 7.45 22.66 16.43
N LEU A 578 7.64 21.67 15.55
CA LEU A 578 8.91 21.46 14.86
C LEU A 578 9.21 22.67 13.95
N PRO A 579 10.50 23.07 13.82
CA PRO A 579 10.88 24.17 12.96
C PRO A 579 10.69 23.79 11.48
N ALA A 580 10.11 24.71 10.70
CA ALA A 580 10.01 24.56 9.25
C ALA A 580 11.40 24.66 8.57
N GLY A 581 11.49 24.14 7.35
CA GLY A 581 12.69 24.18 6.50
C GLY A 581 13.65 23.01 6.69
N TYR A 582 13.32 22.04 7.54
CA TYR A 582 14.11 20.84 7.78
C TYR A 582 13.41 19.59 7.25
N SER A 583 14.17 18.59 6.84
CA SER A 583 13.62 17.33 6.33
C SER A 583 14.43 16.12 6.79
N GLY A 584 13.77 14.97 6.85
CA GLY A 584 14.33 13.69 7.30
C GLY A 584 13.61 13.14 8.53
N ASN A 585 14.06 12.01 9.06
CA ASN A 585 13.35 11.32 10.15
C ASN A 585 13.37 12.14 11.44
N LEU A 586 12.26 12.08 12.19
CA LEU A 586 12.16 12.57 13.56
C LEU A 586 12.66 11.48 14.52
N GLU A 587 13.69 11.81 15.28
CA GLU A 587 14.24 10.98 16.34
C GLU A 587 14.08 11.66 17.70
N LEU A 588 13.83 10.88 18.76
CA LEU A 588 13.64 11.37 20.12
C LEU A 588 14.64 10.73 21.08
N CYS A 589 15.11 11.49 22.08
CA CYS A 589 15.96 10.94 23.13
C CYS A 589 15.91 11.76 24.42
N ILE A 590 16.53 11.21 25.46
CA ILE A 590 16.82 11.90 26.71
C ILE A 590 18.06 12.80 26.55
N ASN A 591 18.07 13.97 27.19
CA ASN A 591 19.23 14.86 27.23
C ASN A 591 20.26 14.36 28.24
N ASP A 592 21.10 13.43 27.80
CA ASP A 592 22.12 12.81 28.64
C ASP A 592 23.43 12.60 27.87
N ASP A 593 24.47 12.12 28.55
CA ASP A 593 25.76 11.75 27.99
C ASP A 593 25.63 10.49 27.12
N LEU A 594 25.21 10.69 25.86
CA LEU A 594 24.90 9.61 24.92
C LEU A 594 26.09 8.70 24.62
N LYS A 595 27.32 9.15 24.92
CA LYS A 595 28.57 8.44 24.63
C LYS A 595 29.30 7.96 25.88
N GLY A 596 28.79 8.24 27.08
CA GLY A 596 29.42 7.86 28.35
C GLY A 596 30.78 8.53 28.59
N HIS A 597 30.97 9.78 28.15
CA HIS A 597 32.18 10.57 28.38
C HIS A 597 32.41 10.98 29.84
N TYR A 598 31.37 11.11 30.65
CA TYR A 598 31.42 11.66 32.01
C TYR A 598 30.80 10.75 33.08
N GLY A 599 30.44 9.51 32.72
CA GLY A 599 29.83 8.58 33.66
C GLY A 599 29.34 7.30 32.99
N ALA A 600 28.25 6.75 33.52
CA ALA A 600 27.60 5.55 32.99
C ALA A 600 26.85 5.80 31.67
N GLY A 601 26.72 7.06 31.25
CA GLY A 601 25.94 7.46 30.08
C GLY A 601 24.52 6.91 30.19
N LEU A 602 24.00 6.34 29.11
CA LEU A 602 22.64 5.80 29.09
C LEU A 602 22.43 4.52 29.92
N THR A 603 23.48 3.93 30.51
CA THR A 603 23.39 2.57 31.07
C THR A 603 22.76 2.50 32.47
N ASP A 604 22.75 3.59 33.22
CA ASP A 604 22.07 3.72 34.52
C ASP A 604 20.74 4.48 34.44
N ASN A 605 20.35 4.90 33.24
CA ASN A 605 19.07 5.56 32.99
C ASN A 605 17.90 4.60 33.21
N GLN A 606 16.82 5.12 33.81
CA GLN A 606 15.65 4.33 34.17
C GLN A 606 14.36 5.04 33.77
N GLY A 607 13.36 4.24 33.35
CA GLY A 607 12.04 4.73 33.00
C GLY A 607 11.90 5.14 31.54
N ALA A 608 10.75 5.74 31.23
CA ALA A 608 10.37 6.16 29.90
C ALA A 608 9.32 7.28 29.98
N VAL A 609 9.23 8.08 28.93
CA VAL A 609 8.16 9.07 28.74
C VAL A 609 7.35 8.73 27.50
N CYS A 610 6.05 8.98 27.53
CA CYS A 610 5.15 8.87 26.39
C CYS A 610 4.85 10.26 25.85
N VAL A 611 4.92 10.43 24.54
CA VAL A 611 4.67 11.69 23.84
C VAL A 611 3.62 11.51 22.77
N SER A 612 2.92 12.57 22.42
CA SER A 612 2.00 12.67 21.30
C SER A 612 2.66 13.47 20.18
N ILE A 613 2.73 12.91 18.98
CA ILE A 613 3.27 13.56 17.79
C ILE A 613 2.12 13.81 16.83
N ARG A 614 1.70 15.07 16.71
CA ARG A 614 0.63 15.51 15.82
C ARG A 614 1.19 16.09 14.52
N LEU A 615 0.77 15.59 13.38
CA LEU A 615 0.99 16.17 12.05
C LEU A 615 -0.19 17.11 11.71
N GLY A 616 -0.02 18.11 10.83
CA GLY A 616 -1.09 19.03 10.44
C GLY A 616 -0.75 19.98 9.31
#